data_AF-A0A7V5CWT6-F1
#
_entry.id   AF-A0A7V5CWT6-F1
#
_cell.length_a   1.000
_cell.length_b   1.000
_cell.length_c   1.000
_cell.angle_alpha   90.00
_cell.angle_beta   90.00
_cell.angle_gamma   90.00
#
_symmetry.space_group_name_H-M   'P 1'
#
loop_
_entity.id
_entity.type
_entity.pdbx_description
1 polymer ?
#
loop_
_entity_poly.entity_id
_entity_poly.type
_entity_poly.pdbx_seq_one_letter_code
_entity_poly.pdbx_strand_id
1 'polypeptide(L)' 'MERIDPKNVHPYVLADHLHRYKWATPLYHGNVLDFACGVGYGSQYVLEAKQVDRYVGADLSLEVLEFARGEYTFPRVFL' A
#
# COMPACT_ATOMS: atom_id res chain seq x y z
N MET A 1 0.14 4.23 -14.12
CA MET A 1 -0.37 4.63 -12.80
C MET A 1 0.61 5.65 -12.24
N GLU A 2 0.12 6.70 -11.59
CA GLU A 2 0.95 7.79 -11.06
C GLU A 2 1.45 7.45 -9.66
N ARG A 3 2.68 7.85 -9.32
CA ARG A 3 3.19 7.74 -7.96
C ARG A 3 2.63 8.88 -7.12
N ILE A 4 1.90 8.54 -6.07
CA ILE A 4 1.31 9.51 -5.15
C ILE A 4 2.17 9.64 -3.90
N ASP A 5 2.55 10.88 -3.57
CA ASP A 5 3.00 11.25 -2.23
C ASP A 5 1.77 11.70 -1.41
N PRO A 6 1.32 10.92 -0.42
CA PRO A 6 0.14 11.25 0.39
C PRO A 6 0.23 12.60 1.11
N LYS A 7 1.45 13.11 1.36
CA LYS A 7 1.67 14.38 2.07
C LYS A 7 1.58 15.60 1.12
N ASN A 8 1.78 15.40 -0.19
CA ASN A 8 1.94 16.48 -1.18
C ASN A 8 1.01 16.36 -2.40
N VAL A 9 -0.15 15.72 -2.24
CA VAL A 9 -1.14 15.53 -3.32
C VAL A 9 -2.48 16.19 -2.98
N HIS A 10 -3.24 16.56 -4.01
CA HIS A 10 -4.62 17.01 -3.82
C HIS A 10 -5.47 15.93 -3.12
N PRO A 11 -6.25 16.25 -2.07
CA PRO A 11 -7.01 15.25 -1.29
C PRO A 11 -7.93 14.35 -2.11
N TYR A 12 -8.58 14.88 -3.16
CA TYR A 12 -9.42 14.06 -4.05
C TYR A 12 -8.64 12.98 -4.81
N VAL A 13 -7.41 13.27 -5.23
CA VAL A 13 -6.57 12.28 -5.93
C VAL A 13 -6.15 11.19 -4.96
N LEU A 14 -5.77 11.56 -3.72
CA LEU A 14 -5.50 10.58 -2.68
C LEU A 14 -6.74 9.72 -2.39
N ALA A 15 -7.91 10.35 -2.22
CA ALA A 15 -9.16 9.66 -1.93
C ALA A 15 -9.55 8.64 -3.02
N ASP A 16 -9.37 8.98 -4.30
CA ASP A 16 -9.57 8.05 -5.41
C ASP A 16 -8.64 6.83 -5.32
N HIS A 17 -7.35 7.04 -5.00
CA HIS A 17 -6.40 5.93 -4.81
C HIS A 17 -6.78 5.05 -3.62
N LEU A 18 -7.12 5.65 -2.49
CA LEU A 18 -7.54 4.92 -1.28
C LEU A 18 -8.85 4.14 -1.51
N HIS A 19 -9.78 4.71 -2.28
CA HIS A 19 -11.03 4.03 -2.62
C HIS A 19 -10.79 2.73 -3.39
N ARG A 20 -9.79 2.69 -4.27
CA ARG A 20 -9.43 1.47 -5.04
C ARG A 20 -8.97 0.34 -4.12
N TYR A 21 -8.09 0.63 -3.15
CA TYR A 21 -7.66 -0.36 -2.17
C TYR A 21 -8.85 -0.86 -1.34
N LYS A 22 -9.68 0.06 -0.85
CA LYS A 22 -10.86 -0.28 -0.05
C LYS A 22 -11.90 -1.11 -0.83
N TRP A 23 -12.10 -0.79 -2.09
CA TRP A 23 -13.01 -1.54 -2.96
C TRP A 23 -12.52 -2.97 -3.18
N ALA A 24 -11.21 -3.18 -3.24
CA ALA A 24 -10.59 -4.50 -3.41
C ALA A 24 -10.44 -5.29 -2.09
N THR A 25 -10.61 -4.67 -0.91
CA THR A 25 -10.55 -5.32 0.40
C THR A 25 -11.25 -6.69 0.50
N PRO A 26 -12.52 -6.89 0.05
CA PRO A 26 -13.19 -8.18 0.14
C PRO A 26 -12.56 -9.29 -0.74
N LEU A 27 -11.67 -8.94 -1.66
CA LEU A 27 -11.01 -9.88 -2.58
C LEU A 27 -9.67 -10.40 -2.01
N TYR A 28 -9.09 -9.70 -1.04
CA TYR A 28 -7.79 -10.05 -0.47
C TYR A 28 -7.87 -11.25 0.48
N HIS A 29 -6.94 -12.19 0.30
CA HIS A 29 -6.79 -13.38 1.13
C HIS A 29 -5.35 -13.90 1.03
N GLY A 30 -4.87 -14.57 2.09
CA GLY A 30 -3.54 -15.16 2.13
C GLY A 30 -2.41 -14.13 2.07
N ASN A 31 -1.37 -14.42 1.30
CA ASN A 31 -0.26 -13.50 1.06
C ASN A 31 -0.57 -12.60 -0.15
N VAL A 32 -0.56 -11.29 0.06
CA VAL A 32 -0.86 -10.30 -0.98
C VAL A 32 0.43 -9.63 -1.43
N LEU A 33 0.67 -9.64 -2.74
CA LEU A 33 1.72 -8.86 -3.40
C LEU A 33 1.11 -7.59 -4.00
N ASP A 34 1.64 -6.44 -3.60
CA ASP A 34 1.29 -5.13 -4.13
C ASP A 34 2.42 -4.65 -5.05
N PHE A 35 2.15 -4.70 -6.35
CA PHE A 35 3.12 -4.41 -7.40
C PHE A 35 3.09 -2.92 -7.76
N ALA A 36 4.26 -2.28 -7.78
CA ALA A 36 4.42 -0.83 -7.86
C ALA A 36 3.74 -0.11 -6.69
N CYS A 37 4.02 -0.59 -5.46
CA CYS A 37 3.40 -0.09 -4.22
C CYS A 37 3.75 1.38 -3.90
N GLY A 38 4.72 1.98 -4.61
CA GLY A 38 5.19 3.33 -4.36
C GLY A 38 5.69 3.49 -2.93
N VAL A 39 5.14 4.47 -2.23
CA VAL A 39 5.51 4.75 -0.83
C VAL A 39 4.80 3.85 0.18
N GLY A 40 4.01 2.85 -0.24
CA GLY A 40 3.52 1.78 0.64
C GLY A 40 2.25 2.08 1.45
N TYR A 41 1.56 3.21 1.22
CA TYR A 41 0.33 3.57 1.95
C TYR A 41 -0.82 2.56 1.77
N GLY A 42 -0.82 1.80 0.67
CA GLY A 42 -1.80 0.75 0.40
C GLY A 42 -1.77 -0.39 1.42
N SER A 43 -0.62 -0.63 2.05
CA SER A 43 -0.41 -1.73 3.02
C SER A 43 -1.44 -1.74 4.16
N GLN A 44 -1.81 -0.57 4.67
CA GLN A 44 -2.80 -0.43 5.75
C GLN A 44 -4.18 -0.95 5.32
N TYR A 45 -4.62 -0.59 4.12
CA TYR A 45 -5.94 -0.94 3.59
C TYR A 45 -6.04 -2.40 3.20
N VAL A 46 -4.95 -2.98 2.67
CA VAL A 46 -4.89 -4.41 2.39
C VAL A 46 -4.99 -5.20 3.69
N LEU A 47 -4.30 -4.76 4.74
CA LEU A 47 -4.32 -5.43 6.05
C LEU A 47 -5.62 -5.24 6.84
N GLU A 48 -6.54 -4.36 6.42
CA GLU A 48 -7.92 -4.33 6.95
C GLU A 48 -8.67 -5.63 6.61
N ALA A 49 -8.29 -6.35 5.54
CA ALA A 49 -8.85 -7.64 5.21
C ALA A 49 -8.35 -8.71 6.19
N LYS A 50 -9.26 -9.21 7.05
CA LYS A 50 -8.95 -10.22 8.09
C LYS A 50 -8.36 -11.53 7.56
N GLN A 51 -8.55 -11.81 6.28
CA GLN A 51 -8.08 -13.02 5.61
C GLN A 51 -6.65 -12.90 5.07
N VAL A 52 -5.99 -11.74 5.25
CA VAL A 52 -4.61 -11.51 4.80
C VAL A 52 -3.61 -11.92 5.87
N ASP A 53 -2.72 -12.82 5.50
CA ASP A 53 -1.62 -13.32 6.35
C ASP A 53 -0.39 -12.43 6.27
N ARG A 54 -0.14 -11.85 5.08
CA ARG A 54 1.04 -11.04 4.79
C ARG A 54 0.77 -10.07 3.66
N TYR A 55 1.33 -8.87 3.78
CA TYR A 55 1.48 -7.92 2.68
C TYR A 55 2.95 -7.85 2.26
N VAL A 56 3.20 -7.95 0.95
CA VAL A 56 4.51 -7.70 0.35
C VAL A 56 4.33 -6.56 -0.66
N GLY A 57 4.98 -5.43 -0.47
CA GLY A 57 5.04 -4.36 -1.44
C GLY A 57 6.36 -4.42 -2.23
N ALA A 58 6.28 -4.19 -3.53
CA ALA A 58 7.45 -4.09 -4.38
C ALA A 58 7.33 -2.86 -5.28
N ASP A 59 8.41 -2.07 -5.37
CA ASP A 59 8.55 -0.96 -6.30
C ASP A 59 9.95 -0.99 -6.93
N LEU A 60 10.08 -0.42 -8.13
CA LEU A 60 11.37 -0.34 -8.81
C LEU A 60 12.29 0.71 -8.18
N SER A 61 11.72 1.73 -7.52
CA SER A 61 12.52 2.75 -6.85
C SER A 61 12.89 2.30 -5.44
N LEU A 62 14.18 2.13 -5.18
CA LEU A 62 14.69 1.84 -3.85
C LEU A 62 14.43 3.00 -2.88
N GLU A 63 14.53 4.25 -3.36
CA GLU A 63 14.29 5.45 -2.55
C GLU A 63 12.89 5.45 -1.92
N VAL A 64 11.86 5.07 -2.69
CA VAL A 64 10.48 5.05 -2.15
C VAL A 64 10.26 3.88 -1.22
N LEU A 65 10.93 2.73 -1.45
CA LEU A 65 10.88 1.59 -0.54
C LEU A 65 11.59 1.89 0.78
N GLU A 66 12.71 2.63 0.75
CA GLU A 66 13.39 3.09 1.96
C GLU A 66 12.49 4.02 2.79
N PHE A 67 11.82 4.97 2.14
CA PHE A 67 10.81 5.79 2.80
C PHE A 67 9.66 4.93 3.36
N ALA A 68 9.11 4.02 2.55
CA ALA A 68 7.99 3.18 2.93
C ALA A 68 8.32 2.28 4.14
N ARG A 69 9.52 1.72 4.19
CA ARG A 69 10.03 0.92 5.33
C ARG A 69 10.13 1.73 6.62
N GLY A 70 10.39 3.03 6.53
CA GLY A 70 10.42 3.92 7.69
C GLY A 70 9.02 4.27 8.22
N GLU A 71 8.05 4.44 7.32
CA GLU A 71 6.70 4.92 7.66
C GLU A 71 5.72 3.77 7.97
N TYR A 72 5.82 2.63 7.26
CA TYR A 72 4.83 1.54 7.31
C TYR A 72 5.42 0.26 7.93
N THR A 73 5.71 0.31 9.22
CA THR A 73 6.43 -0.73 9.99
C THR A 73 5.53 -1.78 10.66
N PHE A 74 4.35 -2.07 10.08
CA PHE A 74 3.39 -2.98 10.73
C PHE A 74 3.87 -4.43 10.77
N PRO A 75 3.45 -5.21 11.79
CA PRO A 75 3.57 -6.66 11.74
C PRO A 75 2.91 -7.19 10.47
N ARG A 76 3.64 -8.06 9.74
CA ARG A 76 3.21 -8.71 8.48
C ARG A 76 3.32 -7.84 7.21
N VAL A 77 3.95 -6.66 7.28
CA VAL A 77 4.33 -5.86 6.10
C VAL A 77 5.78 -6.10 5.73
N PHE A 78 6.04 -6.31 4.44
CA PHE A 78 7.36 -6.45 3.86
C PHE A 78 7.45 -5.52 2.66
N LEU A 79 8.27 -4.48 2.77
CA LEU A 79 8.56 -3.48 1.73
C LEU A 79 10.07 -3.54 1.43
#